data_AF-A0A0C3RGB7-F1
#
_entry.id   AF-A0A0C3RGB7-F1
#
_cell.length_a   1.000
_cell.length_b   1.000
_cell.length_c   1.000
_cell.angle_alpha   90.00
_cell.angle_beta   90.00
_cell.angle_gamma   90.00
#
_symmetry.space_group_name_H-M   'P 1'
#
loop_
_entity.id
_entity.type
_entity.pdbx_description
1 polymer ?
#
loop_
_entity_poly.entity_id
_entity_poly.type
_entity_poly.pdbx_seq_one_letter_code
_entity_poly.pdbx_strand_id
1 'polypeptide(L)'
;MYKFRRRIYAGGKSMEFWFGLTSKSRDHHSNYTLFLLTESPDSPFSYAEQIGSGFHAKADAERFAIQYAKDLFRNLLDREKETEEKDDNNQLQ
;
A
#
# COMPACT_ATOMS: atom_id res chain seq x y z
N MET A 1 2.99 15.37 8.07
CA MET A 1 2.40 14.08 7.66
C MET A 1 2.79 13.02 8.68
N TYR A 2 1.84 12.30 9.27
CA TYR A 2 2.11 11.13 10.09
C TYR A 2 2.52 9.96 9.19
N LYS A 3 3.58 9.24 9.54
CA LYS A 3 4.11 8.12 8.75
C LYS A 3 3.98 6.84 9.56
N PHE A 4 3.59 5.75 8.93
CA PHE A 4 3.49 4.45 9.59
C PHE A 4 3.84 3.30 8.65
N ARG A 5 4.32 2.20 9.23
CA ARG A 5 4.71 0.99 8.50
C ARG A 5 3.77 -0.16 8.83
N ARG A 6 3.47 -1.00 7.85
CA ARG A 6 2.77 -2.27 8.05
C ARG A 6 3.48 -3.38 7.27
N ARG A 7 3.73 -4.50 7.94
CA ARG A 7 4.10 -5.75 7.29
C ARG A 7 2.84 -6.49 6.92
N ILE A 8 2.70 -6.83 5.64
CA ILE A 8 1.54 -7.51 5.07
C ILE A 8 1.96 -8.92 4.66
N TYR A 9 1.10 -9.89 4.95
CA TYR A 9 1.32 -11.30 4.64
C TYR A 9 0.30 -11.75 3.60
N ALA A 10 0.76 -12.40 2.53
CA ALA A 10 -0.09 -12.99 1.49
C ALA A 10 0.67 -14.15 0.81
N GLY A 11 -0.03 -15.25 0.52
CA GLY A 11 0.55 -16.39 -0.22
C GLY A 11 1.82 -16.99 0.40
N GLY A 12 1.95 -16.99 1.74
CA GLY A 12 3.15 -17.46 2.44
C GLY A 12 4.35 -16.49 2.39
N LYS A 13 4.26 -15.40 1.63
CA LYS A 13 5.27 -14.33 1.57
C LYS A 13 4.85 -13.14 2.45
N SER A 14 5.78 -12.23 2.71
CA SER A 14 5.50 -10.96 3.41
C SER A 14 6.21 -9.78 2.77
N MET A 15 5.58 -8.61 2.76
CA MET A 15 6.14 -7.36 2.25
C MET A 15 5.86 -6.21 3.22
N GLU A 16 6.79 -5.27 3.36
CA GLU A 16 6.60 -4.06 4.17
C GLU A 16 6.15 -2.89 3.30
N PHE A 17 5.14 -2.18 3.78
CA PHE A 17 4.60 -0.98 3.13
C PHE A 17 4.72 0.22 4.07
N TRP A 18 5.11 1.35 3.49
CA TRP A 18 5.12 2.64 4.16
C TRP A 18 3.92 3.47 3.72
N PHE A 19 3.27 4.11 4.70
CA PHE A 19 2.12 4.96 4.47
C PHE A 19 2.31 6.35 5.09
N GLY A 20 1.76 7.36 4.42
CA GLY A 20 1.63 8.72 4.91
C GLY A 20 0.17 9.05 5.21
N LEU A 21 -0.08 9.81 6.27
CA LEU A 21 -1.40 10.31 6.63
C LEU A 21 -1.31 11.80 6.93
N THR A 22 -2.09 12.61 6.23
CA THR A 22 -2.31 14.01 6.58
C THR A 22 -3.71 14.18 7.13
N SER A 23 -3.89 15.15 8.02
CA SER A 23 -5.20 15.54 8.53
C SER A 23 -5.42 17.00 8.19
N LYS A 24 -6.58 17.32 7.64
CA LYS A 24 -7.10 18.68 7.57
C LYS A 24 -8.32 18.75 8.48
N SER A 25 -8.29 19.63 9.46
CA SER A 25 -9.47 19.98 10.25
C SER A 25 -10.25 21.06 9.53
N ARG A 26 -11.53 20.80 9.24
CA ARG A 26 -12.47 21.83 8.81
C ARG A 26 -13.77 21.63 9.59
N ASP A 27 -14.26 22.69 10.22
CA ASP A 27 -15.54 22.73 10.94
C ASP A 27 -15.75 21.53 11.90
N HIS A 28 -14.80 21.33 12.84
CA HIS A 28 -14.81 20.26 13.85
C HIS A 28 -14.74 18.81 13.34
N HIS A 29 -14.69 18.58 12.03
CA HIS A 29 -14.47 17.25 11.47
C HIS A 29 -13.03 17.09 10.98
N SER A 30 -12.40 15.98 11.40
CA SER A 30 -11.13 15.56 10.82
C SER A 30 -11.38 14.96 9.44
N ASN A 31 -10.61 15.39 8.45
CA ASN A 31 -10.55 14.75 7.14
C ASN A 31 -9.13 14.26 6.93
N TYR A 32 -8.95 12.94 6.97
CA TYR A 32 -7.67 12.31 6.73
C TYR A 32 -7.50 11.96 5.25
N THR A 33 -6.31 12.24 4.73
CA THR A 33 -5.84 11.81 3.40
C THR A 33 -4.69 10.84 3.58
N LEU A 34 -4.79 9.68 2.93
CA LEU A 34 -3.86 8.56 3.01
C LEU A 34 -3.02 8.46 1.74
N PHE A 35 -1.73 8.18 1.94
CA PHE A 35 -0.73 8.05 0.90
C PHE A 35 0.03 6.72 1.04
N LEU A 36 0.35 6.09 -0.07
CA LEU A 36 1.36 5.03 -0.18
C LEU A 36 2.70 5.68 -0.50
N LEU A 37 3.76 5.27 0.21
CA LEU A 37 5.13 5.71 -0.06
C LEU A 37 5.85 4.65 -0.88
N THR A 38 6.56 5.07 -1.93
CA THR A 38 7.33 4.15 -2.79
C THR A 38 8.59 3.61 -2.10
N GLU A 39 9.12 4.33 -1.12
CA GLU A 39 10.31 3.94 -0.35
C GLU A 39 10.15 4.28 1.14
N SER A 40 11.24 4.12 1.90
CA SER A 40 11.35 4.65 3.25
C SER A 40 11.03 6.15 3.27
N PRO A 41 10.28 6.65 4.27
CA PRO A 41 9.93 8.06 4.39
C PRO A 41 11.11 9.01 4.60
N ASP A 42 12.32 8.49 4.83
CA ASP A 42 13.56 9.25 4.97
C ASP A 42 14.39 9.26 3.67
N SER A 43 13.98 8.49 2.66
CA SER A 43 14.61 8.52 1.34
C SER A 43 14.27 9.83 0.61
N PRO A 44 15.26 10.54 0.03
CA PRO A 44 15.00 11.73 -0.78
C PRO A 44 14.25 11.41 -2.09
N PHE A 45 14.19 10.13 -2.48
CA PHE A 45 13.50 9.64 -3.67
C PHE A 45 12.11 9.05 -3.37
N SER A 46 11.68 9.06 -2.10
CA SER A 46 10.35 8.58 -1.74
C SER A 46 9.27 9.49 -2.33
N TYR A 47 8.42 8.92 -3.18
CA TYR A 47 7.20 9.56 -3.66
C TYR A 47 6.01 9.14 -2.79
N ALA A 48 5.04 10.04 -2.62
CA ALA A 48 3.82 9.79 -1.86
C ALA A 48 2.60 9.82 -2.79
N GLU A 49 2.09 8.65 -3.15
CA GLU A 49 0.91 8.48 -3.98
C GLU A 49 -0.35 8.52 -3.12
N GLN A 50 -1.31 9.41 -3.43
CA GLN A 50 -2.57 9.45 -2.70
C GLN A 50 -3.43 8.25 -3.06
N ILE A 51 -3.78 7.44 -2.06
CA ILE A 51 -4.59 6.22 -2.23
C ILE A 51 -5.98 6.31 -1.59
N GLY A 52 -6.26 7.38 -0.84
CA GLY A 52 -7.59 7.63 -0.28
C GLY A 52 -7.71 8.98 0.42
N SER A 53 -8.93 9.49 0.55
CA SER A 53 -9.23 10.75 1.26
C SER A 53 -10.65 10.72 1.82
N GLY A 54 -10.97 11.64 2.74
CA GLY A 54 -12.31 11.76 3.30
C GLY A 54 -12.57 10.86 4.49
N PHE A 55 -11.53 10.23 5.06
CA PHE A 55 -11.70 9.44 6.27
C PHE A 55 -11.95 10.36 7.47
N HIS A 56 -12.96 10.04 8.28
CA HIS A 56 -13.31 10.82 9.46
C HIS A 56 -12.51 10.44 10.71
N ALA A 57 -11.94 9.24 10.72
CA ALA A 57 -11.07 8.75 11.78
C ALA A 57 -9.76 8.21 11.20
N LYS A 58 -8.66 8.45 11.94
CA LYS A 58 -7.34 7.88 11.63
C LYS A 58 -7.40 6.35 11.53
N ALA A 59 -8.15 5.70 12.40
CA ALA A 59 -8.28 4.24 12.43
C ALA A 59 -8.90 3.68 11.14
N ASP A 60 -9.87 4.39 10.54
CA ASP A 60 -10.50 3.95 9.29
C ASP A 60 -9.55 4.08 8.11
N ALA A 61 -8.76 5.16 8.07
CA ALA A 61 -7.69 5.31 7.09
C ALA A 61 -6.63 4.22 7.23
N GLU A 62 -6.21 3.86 8.45
CA GLU A 62 -5.25 2.78 8.68
C GLU A 62 -5.80 1.40 8.29
N ARG A 63 -7.09 1.12 8.55
CA ARG A 63 -7.75 -0.12 8.11
C ARG A 63 -7.80 -0.20 6.58
N PHE A 64 -8.15 0.90 5.92
CA PHE A 64 -8.13 0.99 4.47
C PHE A 64 -6.71 0.75 3.93
N ALA A 65 -5.68 1.35 4.52
CA ALA A 65 -4.27 1.15 4.13
C ALA A 65 -3.86 -0.33 4.14
N ILE A 66 -4.24 -1.05 5.20
CA ILE A 66 -3.95 -2.48 5.33
C ILE A 66 -4.66 -3.29 4.25
N GLN A 67 -5.93 -2.98 3.97
CA GLN A 67 -6.69 -3.69 2.94
C GLN A 67 -6.11 -3.42 1.54
N TYR A 68 -5.84 -2.15 1.22
CA TYR A 68 -5.22 -1.75 -0.03
C TYR A 68 -3.90 -2.50 -0.28
N ALA A 69 -3.00 -2.56 0.72
CA ALA A 69 -1.73 -3.25 0.55
C ALA A 69 -1.87 -4.78 0.48
N LYS A 70 -2.88 -5.38 1.12
CA LYS A 70 -3.19 -6.81 0.93
C LYS A 70 -3.58 -7.10 -0.52
N ASP A 71 -4.45 -6.28 -1.10
CA ASP A 71 -4.94 -6.48 -2.46
C ASP A 71 -3.84 -6.21 -3.48
N LEU A 72 -3.05 -5.15 -3.28
CA LEU A 72 -1.86 -4.87 -4.09
C LEU A 72 -0.87 -6.03 -4.04
N PHE A 73 -0.55 -6.54 -2.83
CA PHE A 73 0.41 -7.63 -2.70
C PHE A 73 -0.07 -8.92 -3.35
N ARG A 74 -1.37 -9.27 -3.21
CA ARG A 74 -1.96 -10.42 -3.92
C ARG A 74 -1.83 -10.28 -5.44
N ASN A 75 -2.18 -9.12 -5.98
CA ASN A 75 -2.07 -8.86 -7.43
C ASN A 75 -0.62 -8.97 -7.93
N LEU A 76 0.37 -8.57 -7.11
CA LEU A 76 1.79 -8.76 -7.46
C LEU A 76 2.17 -10.24 -7.48
N LEU A 77 1.73 -11.02 -6.49
CA LEU A 77 2.01 -12.46 -6.44
C LEU A 77 1.34 -13.24 -7.58
N ASP A 78 0.13 -12.86 -7.97
CA ASP A 78 -0.58 -13.51 -9.07
C ASP A 78 0.12 -13.22 -10.41
N ARG A 79 0.61 -11.99 -10.61
CA ARG A 79 1.43 -11.63 -11.78
C ARG A 79 2.74 -12.40 -11.82
N GLU A 80 3.43 -12.58 -10.70
CA GLU A 80 4.66 -13.38 -10.63
C GLU A 80 4.43 -14.80 -11.16
N LYS A 81 3.34 -15.45 -10.72
CA LYS A 81 2.97 -16.81 -11.18
C LYS A 81 2.66 -16.86 -12.67
N GLU A 82 1.90 -15.90 -13.18
CA GLU A 82 1.57 -15.84 -14.62
C GLU A 82 2.82 -15.69 -15.50
N THR A 83 3.85 -14.99 -15.03
CA THR A 83 5.14 -14.93 -15.74
C THR A 83 5.88 -16.25 -15.71
N GLU A 84 5.94 -16.93 -14.56
CA GLU A 84 6.60 -18.24 -14.42
C GLU A 84 5.96 -19.30 -15.34
N GLU A 85 4.62 -19.35 -15.40
CA GLU A 85 3.89 -20.29 -16.27
C GLU A 85 4.12 -20.04 -17.77
N LYS A 86 4.39 -18.79 -18.18
CA LYS A 86 4.67 -18.46 -19.58
C LYS A 86 6.10 -18.82 -19.98
N ASP A 87 7.06 -18.64 -19.08
CA ASP A 87 8.45 -18.98 -19.32
C ASP A 87 8.65 -20.51 -19.40
N ASP A 88 7.96 -21.28 -18.55
CA ASP A 88 7.99 -22.75 -18.59
C ASP A 88 7.40 -23.32 -19.88
N ASN A 89 6.30 -22.74 -20.38
CA ASN A 89 5.69 -23.18 -21.65
C ASN A 89 6.54 -22.84 -22.89
N ASN A 90 7.36 -21.79 -22.83
CA ASN A 90 8.26 -21.40 -23.92
C ASN A 90 9.57 -22.21 -23.95
N GLN A 91 9.96 -22.88 -22.86
CA GLN A 91 11.16 -23.73 -22.81
C GLN A 91 10.91 -25.19 -23.22
N LEU A 92 9.64 -25.59 -23.34
CA LEU A 92 9.21 -26.93 -23.74
C LEU A 92 8.83 -27.04 -25.24
N GLN A 93 9.06 -25.99 -26.03
CA GLN A 93 8.93 -25.97 -27.50
C GLN A 93 10.30 -25.87 -28.17
#